data_AF-A0AAE4CWN7-F1
#
_entry.id   AF-A0AAE4CWN7-F1
#
_cell.length_a   1.000
_cell.length_b   1.000
_cell.length_c   1.000
_cell.angle_alpha   90.00
_cell.angle_beta   90.00
_cell.angle_gamma   90.00
#
_symmetry.space_group_name_H-M   'P 1'
#
loop_
_entity.id
_entity.type
_entity.pdbx_description
1 polymer ?
#
loop_
_entity_poly.entity_id
_entity_poly.type
_entity_poly.pdbx_seq_one_letter_code
_entity_poly.pdbx_strand_id
1 'polypeptide(L)'
;MYVWVALVLALASCAFMVISLVTLRAVRRERALLAAARAVAATTETPEYAGAGLLADENVAAGAMLGTILEADVTALNARLSAARTGVVDLGVKAELDRVADKLREATTEAHLWRTVPEGREHLRAATGALASAGRHLVRAAALGSGRPAPVDAPPCLCDPAHGPAAAEVTWAPSGGVPRRIPVCEADYTRISAGRSAAVRSVIGPGGQQPYYDLPGYGDWLLGYFAGYDPYLVARLLDGTALGRQLPGRIAGGAHRRSAGGSSGEFGTVHFA
;
A
#
# COMPACT_ATOMS: atom_id res chain seq x y z
N MET A 1 16.60 -54.00 13.75
CA MET A 1 17.34 -52.72 13.69
C MET A 1 17.58 -52.23 12.25
N TYR A 2 17.98 -53.09 11.30
CA TYR A 2 18.30 -52.69 9.92
C TYR A 2 17.15 -52.10 9.08
N VAL A 3 15.91 -52.56 9.27
CA VAL A 3 14.74 -52.09 8.49
C VAL A 3 14.42 -50.61 8.74
N TRP A 4 14.54 -50.17 10.00
CA TRP A 4 14.30 -48.76 10.38
C TRP A 4 15.39 -47.82 9.84
N VAL A 5 16.64 -48.27 9.82
CA VAL A 5 17.76 -47.50 9.25
C VAL A 5 17.60 -47.34 7.74
N ALA A 6 17.18 -48.40 7.03
CA ALA A 6 16.92 -48.34 5.59
C ALA A 6 15.76 -47.39 5.24
N LEU A 7 14.69 -47.38 6.04
CA LEU A 7 13.55 -46.48 5.83
C LEU A 7 13.92 -45.01 6.02
N VAL A 8 14.69 -44.69 7.07
CA VAL A 8 15.13 -43.32 7.34
C VAL A 8 16.06 -42.80 6.25
N LEU A 9 16.98 -43.63 5.75
CA LEU A 9 17.87 -43.28 4.64
C LEU A 9 17.10 -43.06 3.32
N ALA A 10 16.06 -43.87 3.06
CA ALA A 10 15.22 -43.70 1.88
C ALA A 10 14.42 -42.38 1.93
N LEU A 11 13.83 -42.05 3.08
CA LEU A 11 13.08 -40.79 3.26
C LEU A 11 14.00 -39.56 3.17
N ALA A 12 15.20 -39.62 3.75
CA ALA A 12 16.19 -38.56 3.64
C ALA A 12 16.64 -38.35 2.18
N SER A 13 16.83 -39.43 1.43
CA SER A 13 17.19 -39.37 0.00
C SER A 13 16.07 -38.78 -0.85
N CYS A 14 14.81 -39.15 -0.59
CA CYS A 14 13.64 -38.55 -1.25
C CYS A 14 13.52 -37.05 -0.94
N ALA A 15 13.69 -36.64 0.31
CA ALA A 15 13.63 -35.23 0.70
C ALA A 15 14.75 -34.42 0.01
N PHE A 16 15.97 -34.94 -0.03
CA PHE A 16 17.09 -34.31 -0.72
C PHE A 16 16.82 -34.14 -2.22
N MET A 17 16.29 -35.17 -2.88
CA MET A 17 15.96 -35.12 -4.31
C MET A 17 14.86 -34.09 -4.62
N VAL A 18 13.83 -33.98 -3.77
CA VAL A 18 12.76 -32.97 -3.91
C VAL A 18 13.31 -31.55 -3.73
N ILE A 19 14.13 -31.31 -2.69
CA ILE A 19 14.76 -30.01 -2.45
C ILE A 19 15.65 -29.63 -3.63
N SER A 20 16.44 -30.59 -4.15
CA SER A 20 17.32 -30.35 -5.30
C SER A 20 16.55 -30.08 -6.60
N LEU A 21 15.39 -30.69 -6.81
CA LEU A 21 14.52 -30.40 -7.95
C LEU A 21 13.87 -29.01 -7.84
N VAL A 22 13.48 -28.58 -6.65
CA VAL A 22 12.91 -27.25 -6.40
C VAL A 22 13.95 -26.16 -6.65
N THR A 23 15.18 -26.32 -6.14
CA THR A 23 16.26 -25.36 -6.37
C THR A 23 16.66 -25.29 -7.84
N LEU A 24 16.74 -26.43 -8.53
CA LEU A 24 17.01 -26.46 -9.97
C LEU A 24 15.91 -25.75 -10.79
N ARG A 25 14.64 -25.89 -10.40
CA ARG A 25 13.53 -25.16 -11.04
C ARG A 25 13.60 -23.65 -10.78
N ALA A 26 13.93 -23.24 -9.56
CA ALA A 26 14.09 -21.83 -9.21
C ALA A 26 15.22 -21.17 -10.02
N VAL A 27 16.40 -21.82 -10.08
CA VAL A 27 17.56 -21.32 -10.84
C VAL A 27 17.28 -21.29 -12.35
N ARG A 28 16.58 -22.30 -12.90
CA ARG A 28 16.18 -22.28 -14.32
C ARG A 28 15.21 -21.13 -14.62
N ARG A 29 14.28 -20.84 -13.71
CA ARG A 29 13.33 -19.72 -13.84
C ARG A 29 14.05 -18.37 -13.81
N GLU A 30 14.98 -18.19 -12.88
CA GLU A 30 15.79 -16.97 -12.78
C GLU A 30 16.66 -16.75 -14.02
N ARG A 31 17.30 -17.80 -14.53
CA ARG A 31 18.06 -17.74 -15.79
C ARG A 31 17.20 -17.40 -17.00
N ALA A 32 15.97 -17.92 -17.07
CA ALA A 32 15.02 -17.59 -18.14
C ALA A 32 14.57 -16.13 -18.08
N LEU A 33 14.34 -15.58 -16.87
CA LEU A 33 14.01 -14.16 -16.68
C LEU A 33 15.17 -13.26 -17.07
N LEU A 34 16.41 -13.60 -16.72
CA LEU A 34 17.60 -12.85 -17.12
C LEU A 34 17.85 -12.92 -18.63
N ALA A 35 17.59 -14.07 -19.25
CA ALA A 35 17.69 -14.21 -20.71
C ALA A 35 16.62 -13.37 -21.43
N ALA A 36 15.38 -13.39 -20.93
CA ALA A 36 14.30 -12.55 -21.46
C ALA A 36 14.61 -11.05 -21.30
N ALA A 37 15.11 -10.62 -20.13
CA ALA A 37 15.51 -9.23 -19.90
C ALA A 37 16.63 -8.77 -20.84
N ARG A 38 17.62 -9.64 -21.11
CA ARG A 38 18.70 -9.35 -22.08
C ARG A 38 18.20 -9.29 -23.52
N ALA A 39 17.26 -10.15 -23.90
CA ALA A 39 16.66 -10.13 -25.23
C ALA A 39 15.87 -8.83 -25.48
N VAL A 40 15.13 -8.35 -24.48
CA VAL A 40 14.40 -7.07 -24.53
C VAL A 40 15.37 -5.88 -24.65
N ALA A 41 16.49 -5.90 -23.91
CA ALA A 41 17.51 -4.86 -24.01
C ALA A 41 18.18 -4.83 -25.40
N ALA A 42 18.40 -6.00 -26.01
CA ALA A 42 19.05 -6.11 -27.31
C ALA A 42 18.19 -5.62 -28.50
N THR A 43 16.87 -5.54 -28.34
CA THR A 43 15.94 -5.12 -29.43
C THR A 43 15.66 -3.62 -29.48
N THR A 44 16.25 -2.81 -28.60
CA THR A 44 16.00 -1.36 -28.56
C THR A 44 17.03 -0.56 -29.37
N GLU A 45 16.88 -0.55 -30.69
CA GLU A 45 17.30 0.60 -31.51
C GLU A 45 16.24 1.71 -31.36
N THR A 46 16.67 2.95 -31.11
CA THR A 46 15.80 4.07 -30.73
C THR A 46 15.14 4.74 -31.94
N PRO A 47 13.80 4.86 -31.96
CA PRO A 47 13.15 6.03 -32.54
C PRO A 47 12.24 6.77 -31.55
N GLU A 48 11.94 8.01 -31.91
CA GLU A 48 11.22 9.10 -31.22
C GLU A 48 9.80 8.76 -30.70
N TYR A 49 9.32 7.52 -30.85
CA TYR A 49 8.07 6.99 -30.29
C TYR A 49 8.23 6.23 -28.96
N ALA A 50 9.45 6.15 -28.42
CA ALA A 50 9.76 5.41 -27.19
C ALA A 50 8.98 5.87 -25.93
N GLY A 51 8.45 7.11 -25.89
CA GLY A 51 7.75 7.64 -24.72
C GLY A 51 6.45 6.91 -24.38
N ALA A 52 5.67 6.49 -25.37
CA ALA A 52 4.40 5.80 -25.12
C ALA A 52 4.61 4.33 -24.70
N GLY A 53 5.62 3.66 -25.28
CA GLY A 53 6.00 2.29 -24.92
C GLY A 53 6.62 2.21 -23.53
N LEU A 54 7.53 3.13 -23.19
CA LEU A 54 8.14 3.19 -21.86
C LEU A 54 7.11 3.49 -20.77
N LEU A 55 6.16 4.41 -21.02
CA LEU A 55 5.07 4.67 -20.09
C LEU A 55 4.11 3.47 -19.97
N ALA A 56 3.85 2.74 -21.04
CA ALA A 56 3.05 1.51 -20.98
C ALA A 56 3.77 0.42 -20.16
N ASP A 57 5.07 0.21 -20.39
CA ASP A 57 5.90 -0.75 -19.65
C ASP A 57 6.05 -0.37 -18.17
N GLU A 58 6.23 0.92 -17.87
CA GLU A 58 6.22 1.46 -16.50
C GLU A 58 4.86 1.28 -15.81
N ASN A 59 3.74 1.46 -16.53
CA ASN A 59 2.41 1.21 -15.99
C ASN A 59 2.15 -0.28 -15.73
N VAL A 60 2.69 -1.18 -16.55
CA VAL A 60 2.61 -2.64 -16.34
C VAL A 60 3.46 -3.06 -15.13
N ALA A 61 4.69 -2.57 -15.03
CA ALA A 61 5.58 -2.84 -13.89
C ALA A 61 5.01 -2.26 -12.58
N ALA A 62 4.49 -1.03 -12.62
CA ALA A 62 3.78 -0.42 -11.50
C ALA A 62 2.53 -1.23 -11.14
N GLY A 63 1.78 -1.73 -12.12
CA GLY A 63 0.62 -2.61 -11.90
C GLY A 63 1.00 -3.92 -11.18
N ALA A 64 2.06 -4.60 -11.61
CA ALA A 64 2.56 -5.81 -10.96
C ALA A 64 3.03 -5.53 -9.52
N MET A 65 3.79 -4.45 -9.32
CA MET A 65 4.29 -4.05 -8.01
C MET A 65 3.15 -3.62 -7.06
N LEU A 66 2.17 -2.87 -7.56
CA LEU A 66 0.93 -2.57 -6.84
C LEU A 66 0.20 -3.85 -6.44
N GLY A 67 0.31 -4.90 -7.26
CA GLY A 67 -0.23 -6.22 -6.97
C GLY A 67 0.33 -6.76 -5.68
N THR A 68 1.67 -6.82 -5.61
CA THR A 68 2.40 -7.28 -4.44
C THR A 68 2.18 -6.39 -3.21
N ILE A 69 2.17 -5.06 -3.38
CA ILE A 69 1.94 -4.13 -2.27
C ILE A 69 0.55 -4.30 -1.69
N LEU A 70 -0.48 -4.37 -2.53
CA LEU A 70 -1.86 -4.49 -2.06
C LEU A 70 -2.09 -5.81 -1.32
N GLU A 71 -1.51 -6.91 -1.81
CA GLU A 71 -1.51 -8.20 -1.09
C GLU A 71 -0.82 -8.12 0.27
N ALA A 72 0.34 -7.46 0.32
CA ALA A 72 1.07 -7.27 1.56
C ALA A 72 0.26 -6.41 2.55
N ASP A 73 -0.43 -5.38 2.07
CA ASP A 73 -1.27 -4.51 2.89
C ASP A 73 -2.49 -5.27 3.46
N VAL A 74 -3.17 -6.07 2.64
CA VAL A 74 -4.27 -6.96 3.09
C VAL A 74 -3.76 -7.95 4.14
N THR A 75 -2.60 -8.55 3.88
CA THR A 75 -1.98 -9.53 4.79
C THR A 75 -1.60 -8.88 6.12
N ALA A 76 -0.94 -7.73 6.09
CA ALA A 76 -0.54 -6.99 7.28
C ALA A 76 -1.74 -6.54 8.12
N LEU A 77 -2.79 -6.04 7.46
CA LEU A 77 -4.03 -5.65 8.13
C LEU A 77 -4.75 -6.86 8.75
N ASN A 78 -4.82 -7.98 8.04
CA ASN A 78 -5.37 -9.23 8.57
C ASN A 78 -4.61 -9.69 9.82
N ALA A 79 -3.28 -9.64 9.80
CA ALA A 79 -2.45 -9.97 10.96
C ALA A 79 -2.72 -9.04 12.17
N ARG A 80 -2.89 -7.72 11.91
CA ARG A 80 -3.29 -6.76 12.95
C ARG A 80 -4.66 -7.07 13.53
N LEU A 81 -5.65 -7.43 12.70
CA LEU A 81 -6.98 -7.85 13.15
C LEU A 81 -6.90 -9.13 13.99
N SER A 82 -6.15 -10.14 13.55
CA SER A 82 -5.96 -11.38 14.31
C SER A 82 -5.36 -11.13 15.67
N ALA A 83 -4.33 -10.28 15.76
CA ALA A 83 -3.74 -9.89 17.04
C ALA A 83 -4.76 -9.17 17.93
N ALA A 84 -5.48 -8.19 17.38
CA ALA A 84 -6.44 -7.36 18.12
C ALA A 84 -7.66 -8.13 18.65
N ARG A 85 -8.06 -9.24 18.00
CA ARG A 85 -9.20 -10.08 18.43
C ARG A 85 -8.90 -10.98 19.62
N THR A 86 -7.64 -11.18 19.97
CA THR A 86 -7.24 -12.10 21.04
C THR A 86 -7.76 -11.61 22.39
N GLY A 87 -8.58 -12.42 23.07
CA GLY A 87 -9.03 -12.14 24.43
C GLY A 87 -10.06 -11.01 24.57
N VAL A 88 -10.68 -10.56 23.47
CA VAL A 88 -11.68 -9.48 23.50
C VAL A 88 -13.01 -9.98 24.04
N VAL A 89 -13.44 -9.39 25.16
CA VAL A 89 -14.76 -9.65 25.78
C VAL A 89 -15.70 -8.43 25.73
N ASP A 90 -15.15 -7.23 25.56
CA ASP A 90 -15.95 -6.00 25.45
C ASP A 90 -16.73 -5.97 24.13
N LEU A 91 -18.05 -5.73 24.22
CA LEU A 91 -18.94 -5.75 23.05
C LEU A 91 -18.70 -4.56 22.10
N GLY A 92 -18.27 -3.41 22.61
CA GLY A 92 -17.94 -2.24 21.81
C GLY A 92 -16.67 -2.47 20.99
N VAL A 93 -15.62 -3.00 21.63
CA VAL A 93 -14.38 -3.43 20.96
C VAL A 93 -14.69 -4.51 19.93
N LYS A 94 -15.49 -5.52 20.30
CA LYS A 94 -15.91 -6.58 19.37
C LYS A 94 -16.61 -6.01 18.12
N ALA A 95 -17.54 -5.09 18.30
CA ALA A 95 -18.27 -4.46 17.19
C ALA A 95 -17.34 -3.68 16.24
N GLU A 96 -16.35 -2.95 16.77
CA GLU A 96 -15.34 -2.30 15.93
C GLU A 96 -14.48 -3.32 15.16
N LEU A 97 -14.05 -4.40 15.81
CA LEU A 97 -13.25 -5.45 15.15
C LEU A 97 -14.06 -6.23 14.09
N ASP A 98 -15.36 -6.35 14.26
CA ASP A 98 -16.25 -6.92 13.23
C ASP A 98 -16.35 -5.97 12.02
N ARG A 99 -16.42 -4.63 12.23
CA ARG A 99 -16.31 -3.64 11.14
C ARG A 99 -14.95 -3.71 10.42
N VAL A 100 -13.85 -3.95 11.14
CA VAL A 100 -12.53 -4.19 10.52
C VAL A 100 -12.59 -5.41 9.61
N ALA A 101 -13.17 -6.52 10.08
CA ALA A 101 -13.28 -7.76 9.29
C ALA A 101 -14.13 -7.57 8.03
N ASP A 102 -15.21 -6.80 8.13
CA ASP A 102 -16.05 -6.48 6.98
C ASP A 102 -15.32 -5.65 5.93
N LYS A 103 -14.60 -4.61 6.37
CA LYS A 103 -13.80 -3.78 5.47
C LYS A 103 -12.61 -4.52 4.87
N LEU A 104 -12.01 -5.45 5.59
CA LEU A 104 -10.97 -6.33 5.05
C LEU A 104 -11.50 -7.27 3.96
N ARG A 105 -12.73 -7.79 4.12
CA ARG A 105 -13.40 -8.61 3.10
C ARG A 105 -13.71 -7.79 1.85
N GLU A 106 -14.25 -6.58 2.03
CA GLU A 106 -14.46 -5.61 0.94
C GLU A 106 -13.15 -5.32 0.21
N ALA A 107 -12.07 -4.99 0.94
CA ALA A 107 -10.75 -4.75 0.35
C ALA A 107 -10.24 -5.94 -0.47
N THR A 108 -10.45 -7.17 0.01
CA THR A 108 -10.02 -8.39 -0.68
C THR A 108 -10.81 -8.62 -1.98
N THR A 109 -12.13 -8.40 -1.95
CA THR A 109 -12.98 -8.49 -3.14
C THR A 109 -12.58 -7.45 -4.19
N GLU A 110 -12.42 -6.20 -3.77
CA GLU A 110 -12.03 -5.10 -4.66
C GLU A 110 -10.62 -5.30 -5.23
N ALA A 111 -9.68 -5.81 -4.43
CA ALA A 111 -8.34 -6.18 -4.90
C ALA A 111 -8.37 -7.28 -5.96
N HIS A 112 -9.27 -8.25 -5.82
CA HIS A 112 -9.48 -9.29 -6.83
C HIS A 112 -10.05 -8.69 -8.12
N LEU A 113 -11.09 -7.86 -8.02
CA LEU A 113 -11.73 -7.21 -9.17
C LEU A 113 -10.75 -6.33 -9.94
N TRP A 114 -9.92 -5.54 -9.25
CA TRP A 114 -8.89 -4.72 -9.88
C TRP A 114 -7.98 -5.50 -10.85
N ARG A 115 -7.69 -6.77 -10.56
CA ARG A 115 -6.82 -7.60 -11.39
C ARG A 115 -7.53 -8.36 -12.49
N THR A 116 -8.85 -8.45 -12.44
CA THR A 116 -9.63 -9.32 -13.32
C THR A 116 -10.55 -8.56 -14.27
N VAL A 117 -10.83 -7.27 -14.01
CA VAL A 117 -11.70 -6.45 -14.86
C VAL A 117 -10.92 -5.35 -15.61
N PRO A 118 -11.31 -4.99 -16.85
CA PRO A 118 -10.61 -3.96 -17.63
C PRO A 118 -10.58 -2.57 -16.97
N GLU A 119 -11.63 -2.19 -16.24
CA GLU A 119 -11.76 -0.92 -15.51
C GLU A 119 -11.25 -0.99 -14.05
N GLY A 120 -10.13 -1.69 -13.82
CA GLY A 120 -9.65 -1.98 -12.47
C GLY A 120 -9.31 -0.76 -11.58
N ARG A 121 -9.17 0.46 -12.14
CA ARG A 121 -8.72 1.64 -11.37
C ARG A 121 -9.67 2.03 -10.23
N GLU A 122 -10.98 1.95 -10.43
CA GLU A 122 -11.96 2.20 -9.36
C GLU A 122 -11.86 1.13 -8.27
N HIS A 123 -11.65 -0.12 -8.64
CA HIS A 123 -11.49 -1.24 -7.71
C HIS A 123 -10.20 -1.11 -6.89
N LEU A 124 -9.10 -0.61 -7.48
CA LEU A 124 -7.89 -0.30 -6.72
C LEU A 124 -8.14 0.81 -5.68
N ARG A 125 -8.85 1.88 -6.05
CA ARG A 125 -9.24 2.96 -5.13
C ARG A 125 -10.18 2.43 -4.03
N ALA A 126 -11.13 1.57 -4.39
CA ALA A 126 -12.07 0.98 -3.44
C ALA A 126 -11.37 0.04 -2.47
N ALA A 127 -10.45 -0.81 -2.95
CA ALA A 127 -9.67 -1.72 -2.12
C ALA A 127 -8.85 -0.97 -1.06
N THR A 128 -8.08 0.02 -1.49
CA THR A 128 -7.24 0.83 -0.58
C THR A 128 -8.08 1.74 0.33
N GLY A 129 -9.24 2.23 -0.12
CA GLY A 129 -10.19 2.94 0.73
C GLY A 129 -10.81 2.06 1.81
N ALA A 130 -11.13 0.81 1.49
CA ALA A 130 -11.59 -0.17 2.46
C ALA A 130 -10.49 -0.52 3.48
N LEU A 131 -9.22 -0.67 3.04
CA LEU A 131 -8.08 -0.82 3.93
C LEU A 131 -7.91 0.37 4.88
N ALA A 132 -8.02 1.60 4.38
CA ALA A 132 -7.96 2.81 5.20
C ALA A 132 -9.07 2.83 6.26
N SER A 133 -10.30 2.44 5.88
CA SER A 133 -11.43 2.35 6.81
C SER A 133 -11.22 1.28 7.88
N ALA A 134 -10.71 0.11 7.50
CA ALA A 134 -10.38 -0.94 8.44
C ALA A 134 -9.29 -0.49 9.43
N GLY A 135 -8.27 0.24 8.95
CA GLY A 135 -7.26 0.88 9.80
C GLY A 135 -7.86 1.85 10.82
N ARG A 136 -8.84 2.69 10.42
CA ARG A 136 -9.57 3.58 11.35
C ARG A 136 -10.32 2.80 12.42
N HIS A 137 -11.03 1.74 12.05
CA HIS A 137 -11.76 0.90 13.01
C HIS A 137 -10.82 0.17 13.98
N LEU A 138 -9.62 -0.24 13.54
CA LEU A 138 -8.61 -0.81 14.44
C LEU A 138 -8.17 0.19 15.52
N VAL A 139 -7.93 1.46 15.17
CA VAL A 139 -7.55 2.49 16.15
C VAL A 139 -8.71 2.79 17.10
N ARG A 140 -9.96 2.83 16.59
CA ARG A 140 -11.16 2.99 17.41
C ARG A 140 -11.33 1.83 18.41
N ALA A 141 -11.15 0.59 17.95
CA ALA A 141 -11.18 -0.60 18.81
C ALA A 141 -10.11 -0.51 19.92
N ALA A 142 -8.88 -0.11 19.58
CA ALA A 142 -7.81 0.05 20.54
C ALA A 142 -8.07 1.18 21.57
N ALA A 143 -8.68 2.28 21.14
CA ALA A 143 -9.08 3.37 22.03
C ALA A 143 -10.16 2.90 23.02
N LEU A 144 -11.22 2.24 22.52
CA LEU A 144 -12.29 1.68 23.35
C LEU A 144 -11.75 0.66 24.36
N GLY A 145 -10.89 -0.27 23.92
CA GLY A 145 -10.28 -1.27 24.79
C GLY A 145 -9.37 -0.69 25.87
N SER A 146 -8.91 0.55 25.69
CA SER A 146 -8.11 1.29 26.67
C SER A 146 -8.92 2.31 27.49
N GLY A 147 -10.25 2.35 27.32
CA GLY A 147 -11.11 3.35 27.96
C GLY A 147 -10.83 4.80 27.51
N ARG A 148 -10.22 4.98 26.33
CA ARG A 148 -9.93 6.30 25.75
C ARG A 148 -11.09 6.75 24.85
N PRO A 149 -11.31 8.07 24.71
CA PRO A 149 -12.29 8.58 23.75
C PRO A 149 -11.95 8.15 22.33
N ALA A 150 -12.98 8.07 21.48
CA ALA A 150 -12.79 7.81 20.06
C ALA A 150 -11.80 8.84 19.46
N PRO A 151 -10.78 8.41 18.71
CA PRO A 151 -9.87 9.34 18.05
C PRO A 151 -10.61 10.25 17.09
N VAL A 152 -10.13 11.49 16.95
CA VAL A 152 -10.51 12.37 15.85
C VAL A 152 -10.16 11.69 14.53
N ASP A 153 -11.01 11.82 13.52
CA ASP A 153 -10.71 11.29 12.18
C ASP A 153 -9.52 12.04 11.57
N ALA A 154 -8.37 11.38 11.58
CA ALA A 154 -7.13 11.90 11.03
C ALA A 154 -6.83 11.26 9.66
N PRO A 155 -6.19 11.99 8.72
CA PRO A 155 -5.75 11.41 7.46
C PRO A 155 -4.76 10.25 7.69
N PRO A 156 -4.58 9.35 6.70
CA PRO A 156 -3.57 8.31 6.78
C PRO A 156 -2.14 8.86 6.95
N CYS A 157 -1.24 8.04 7.49
CA CYS A 157 0.19 8.34 7.52
C CYS A 157 0.74 8.56 6.10
N LEU A 158 1.38 9.71 5.85
CA LEU A 158 1.95 10.00 4.54
C LEU A 158 3.21 9.16 4.25
N CYS A 159 3.96 8.75 5.29
CA CYS A 159 5.11 7.86 5.10
C CYS A 159 4.67 6.51 4.50
N ASP A 160 3.57 5.97 5.00
CA ASP A 160 2.94 4.77 4.49
C ASP A 160 1.44 4.75 4.88
N PRO A 161 0.52 4.94 3.91
CA PRO A 161 -0.91 4.97 4.20
C PRO A 161 -1.45 3.69 4.86
N ALA A 162 -0.81 2.54 4.65
CA ALA A 162 -1.21 1.26 5.28
C ALA A 162 -0.90 1.20 6.78
N HIS A 163 -0.06 2.10 7.31
CA HIS A 163 0.14 2.22 8.76
C HIS A 163 -1.17 2.60 9.47
N GLY A 164 -2.07 3.31 8.78
CA GLY A 164 -3.36 3.76 9.29
C GLY A 164 -3.37 5.24 9.61
N PRO A 165 -4.32 5.70 10.44
CA PRO A 165 -4.49 7.12 10.76
C PRO A 165 -3.25 7.74 11.39
N ALA A 166 -3.01 9.00 11.07
CA ALA A 166 -1.97 9.79 11.71
C ALA A 166 -2.30 10.08 13.19
N ALA A 167 -1.24 10.17 13.99
CA ALA A 167 -1.32 10.56 15.40
C ALA A 167 -0.65 11.92 15.66
N ALA A 168 0.19 12.38 14.74
CA ALA A 168 0.91 13.65 14.84
C ALA A 168 1.23 14.21 13.45
N GLU A 169 1.73 15.43 13.41
CA GLU A 169 2.29 16.06 12.22
C GLU A 169 3.79 16.34 12.42
N VAL A 170 4.57 16.22 11.34
CA VAL A 170 6.00 16.56 11.33
C VAL A 170 6.31 17.48 10.15
N THR A 171 7.34 18.32 10.30
CA THR A 171 7.85 19.11 9.18
C THR A 171 8.67 18.23 8.25
N TRP A 172 8.32 18.22 6.97
CA TRP A 172 9.00 17.48 5.92
C TRP A 172 9.05 18.29 4.63
N ALA A 173 10.08 18.07 3.82
CA ALA A 173 10.17 18.59 2.47
C ALA A 173 10.59 17.45 1.53
N PRO A 174 9.99 17.34 0.32
CA PRO A 174 10.58 16.51 -0.72
C PRO A 174 11.92 17.11 -1.17
N SER A 175 12.76 16.31 -1.85
CA SER A 175 14.06 16.77 -2.34
C SER A 175 13.90 18.02 -3.22
N GLY A 176 14.58 19.12 -2.86
CA GLY A 176 14.48 20.41 -3.54
C GLY A 176 13.13 21.14 -3.38
N GLY A 177 12.23 20.64 -2.53
CA GLY A 177 10.90 21.21 -2.30
C GLY A 177 10.81 22.09 -1.05
N VAL A 178 9.61 22.64 -0.84
CA VAL A 178 9.31 23.53 0.30
C VAL A 178 8.95 22.72 1.55
N PRO A 179 9.47 23.04 2.75
CA PRO A 179 9.04 22.43 4.00
C PRO A 179 7.55 22.64 4.30
N ARG A 180 6.88 21.59 4.78
CA ARG A 180 5.46 21.61 5.16
C ARG A 180 5.16 20.59 6.25
N ARG A 181 4.03 20.74 6.93
CA ARG A 181 3.56 19.73 7.88
C ARG A 181 2.90 18.57 7.14
N ILE A 182 3.27 17.35 7.50
CA ILE A 182 2.70 16.11 6.94
C ILE A 182 2.16 15.22 8.07
N PRO A 183 1.04 14.50 7.83
CA PRO A 183 0.48 13.59 8.81
C PRO A 183 1.29 12.31 8.91
N VAL A 184 1.63 11.86 10.12
CA VAL A 184 2.38 10.62 10.39
C VAL A 184 1.77 9.81 11.52
N CYS A 185 1.85 8.48 11.43
CA CYS A 185 1.43 7.60 12.52
C CYS A 185 2.37 7.71 13.72
N GLU A 186 1.93 7.21 14.87
CA GLU A 186 2.71 7.22 16.12
C GLU A 186 4.09 6.56 15.97
N ALA A 187 4.17 5.45 15.22
CA ALA A 187 5.41 4.73 15.00
C ALA A 187 6.42 5.56 14.18
N ASP A 188 5.98 6.21 13.10
CA ASP A 188 6.85 7.06 12.29
C ASP A 188 7.22 8.34 13.01
N TYR A 189 6.28 8.95 13.73
CA TYR A 189 6.56 10.10 14.61
C TYR A 189 7.67 9.76 15.62
N THR A 190 7.59 8.60 16.26
CA THR A 190 8.60 8.14 17.23
C THR A 190 9.97 7.95 16.59
N ARG A 191 10.04 7.40 15.36
CA ARG A 191 11.30 7.23 14.62
C ARG A 191 11.92 8.59 14.28
N ILE A 192 11.13 9.49 13.70
CA ILE A 192 11.57 10.83 13.28
C ILE A 192 12.05 11.63 14.49
N SER A 193 11.28 11.63 15.58
CA SER A 193 11.62 12.35 16.81
C SER A 193 12.91 11.83 17.46
N ALA A 194 13.26 10.57 17.21
CA ALA A 194 14.51 9.96 17.64
C ALA A 194 15.65 10.09 16.62
N GLY A 195 15.51 10.94 15.60
CA GLY A 195 16.50 11.15 14.54
C GLY A 195 16.68 9.97 13.58
N ARG A 196 15.74 9.01 13.56
CA ARG A 196 15.75 7.87 12.62
C ARG A 196 14.84 8.13 11.43
N SER A 197 15.17 7.53 10.29
CA SER A 197 14.30 7.55 9.12
C SER A 197 12.95 6.91 9.41
N ALA A 198 11.86 7.54 8.98
CA ALA A 198 10.53 6.94 8.96
C ALA A 198 10.52 5.65 8.13
N ALA A 199 9.56 4.76 8.40
CA ALA A 199 9.32 3.57 7.60
C ALA A 199 8.51 3.96 6.35
N VAL A 200 9.13 4.73 5.45
CA VAL A 200 8.49 5.19 4.21
C VAL A 200 8.22 3.99 3.30
N ARG A 201 7.01 3.90 2.75
CA ARG A 201 6.63 2.89 1.76
C ARG A 201 7.58 2.96 0.58
N SER A 202 8.28 1.86 0.38
CA SER A 202 9.30 1.76 -0.63
C SER A 202 8.88 0.82 -1.75
N VAL A 203 9.21 1.21 -2.97
CA VAL A 203 8.77 0.59 -4.21
C VAL A 203 9.94 0.41 -5.15
N ILE A 204 9.88 -0.60 -6.02
CA ILE A 204 10.91 -0.85 -7.02
C ILE A 204 10.59 -0.02 -8.27
N GLY A 205 11.53 0.82 -8.68
CA GLY A 205 11.49 1.57 -9.93
C GLY A 205 12.73 1.34 -10.79
N PRO A 206 12.86 2.05 -11.92
CA PRO A 206 13.99 1.88 -12.85
C PRO A 206 15.37 2.08 -12.21
N GLY A 207 15.47 2.97 -11.23
CA GLY A 207 16.70 3.25 -10.46
C GLY A 207 16.86 2.40 -9.19
N GLY A 208 16.07 1.35 -9.02
CA GLY A 208 16.03 0.54 -7.79
C GLY A 208 14.98 1.01 -6.79
N GLN A 209 15.25 0.72 -5.52
CA GLN A 209 14.33 0.95 -4.42
C GLN A 209 14.23 2.44 -4.08
N GLN A 210 13.02 2.99 -4.10
CA GLN A 210 12.75 4.41 -3.84
C GLN A 210 11.41 4.63 -3.12
N PRO A 211 11.12 5.83 -2.58
CA PRO A 211 9.82 6.12 -1.99
C PRO A 211 8.69 6.05 -3.01
N TYR A 212 7.50 5.62 -2.59
CA TYR A 212 6.33 5.53 -3.48
C TYR A 212 5.96 6.86 -4.15
N TYR A 213 6.22 7.99 -3.48
CA TYR A 213 5.90 9.32 -4.00
C TYR A 213 6.88 9.83 -5.06
N ASP A 214 8.05 9.19 -5.20
CA ASP A 214 9.04 9.52 -6.23
C ASP A 214 8.85 8.71 -7.53
N LEU A 215 7.86 7.81 -7.58
CA LEU A 215 7.50 7.08 -8.80
C LEU A 215 6.12 7.47 -9.36
N PRO A 216 5.97 7.43 -10.70
CA PRO A 216 4.68 7.44 -11.35
C PRO A 216 3.89 6.15 -11.05
N GLY A 217 2.58 6.15 -11.32
CA GLY A 217 1.76 4.92 -11.33
C GLY A 217 1.02 4.60 -10.03
N TYR A 218 1.46 5.12 -8.88
CA TYR A 218 0.86 4.84 -7.56
C TYR A 218 -0.32 5.74 -7.18
N GLY A 219 -0.76 6.63 -8.09
CA GLY A 219 -1.74 7.67 -7.77
C GLY A 219 -3.11 7.14 -7.38
N ASP A 220 -3.63 6.13 -8.09
CA ASP A 220 -4.95 5.57 -7.76
C ASP A 220 -4.93 4.74 -6.46
N TRP A 221 -3.82 4.05 -6.17
CA TRP A 221 -3.59 3.39 -4.89
C TRP A 221 -3.58 4.40 -3.73
N LEU A 222 -2.85 5.51 -3.89
CA LEU A 222 -2.78 6.53 -2.85
C LEU A 222 -4.12 7.26 -2.66
N LEU A 223 -4.80 7.61 -3.75
CA LEU A 223 -6.10 8.29 -3.71
C LEU A 223 -7.19 7.47 -3.01
N GLY A 224 -7.14 6.14 -3.12
CA GLY A 224 -8.07 5.29 -2.38
C GLY A 224 -7.81 5.32 -0.87
N TYR A 225 -6.56 5.26 -0.42
CA TYR A 225 -6.25 5.41 1.01
C TYR A 225 -6.75 6.76 1.60
N PHE A 226 -6.64 7.83 0.82
CA PHE A 226 -7.12 9.17 1.18
C PHE A 226 -8.60 9.41 0.79
N ALA A 227 -9.36 8.36 0.47
CA ALA A 227 -10.79 8.49 0.19
C ALA A 227 -11.54 9.02 1.44
N GLY A 228 -12.41 10.01 1.23
CA GLY A 228 -13.16 10.69 2.28
C GLY A 228 -12.51 11.99 2.78
N TYR A 229 -11.31 12.32 2.32
CA TYR A 229 -10.66 13.62 2.55
C TYR A 229 -10.77 14.51 1.29
N ASP A 230 -10.41 15.79 1.40
CA ASP A 230 -10.24 16.67 0.23
C ASP A 230 -9.32 15.97 -0.79
N PRO A 231 -9.79 15.70 -2.03
CA PRO A 231 -8.99 15.02 -3.04
C PRO A 231 -7.65 15.70 -3.33
N TYR A 232 -7.57 17.03 -3.18
CA TYR A 232 -6.35 17.80 -3.38
C TYR A 232 -5.44 17.87 -2.15
N LEU A 233 -5.87 17.38 -0.98
CA LEU A 233 -5.02 17.32 0.22
C LEU A 233 -3.71 16.60 -0.09
N VAL A 234 -3.81 15.38 -0.63
CA VAL A 234 -2.63 14.57 -0.92
C VAL A 234 -1.77 15.16 -2.05
N ALA A 235 -2.39 15.85 -3.00
CA ALA A 235 -1.65 16.60 -4.03
C ALA A 235 -0.81 17.72 -3.42
N ARG A 236 -1.37 18.48 -2.45
CA ARG A 236 -0.64 19.54 -1.73
C ARG A 236 0.47 18.96 -0.84
N LEU A 237 0.19 17.86 -0.13
CA LEU A 237 1.18 17.19 0.72
C LEU A 237 2.39 16.71 -0.10
N LEU A 238 2.16 16.16 -1.28
CA LEU A 238 3.22 15.63 -2.15
C LEU A 238 3.71 16.61 -3.21
N ASP A 239 3.34 17.89 -3.14
CA ASP A 239 3.77 18.89 -4.13
C ASP A 239 5.30 18.95 -4.25
N GLY A 240 5.81 18.93 -5.48
CA GLY A 240 7.25 18.82 -5.76
C GLY A 240 7.79 17.39 -5.92
N THR A 241 7.02 16.34 -5.61
CA THR A 241 7.39 14.94 -5.91
C THR A 241 6.96 14.52 -7.32
N ALA A 242 7.47 13.38 -7.80
CA ALA A 242 7.04 12.83 -9.10
C ALA A 242 5.55 12.48 -9.10
N LEU A 243 5.05 11.87 -8.02
CA LEU A 243 3.65 11.50 -7.88
C LEU A 243 2.76 12.74 -7.69
N GLY A 244 3.19 13.70 -6.88
CA GLY A 244 2.47 14.95 -6.60
C GLY A 244 2.04 15.68 -7.87
N ARG A 245 2.95 15.77 -8.86
CA ARG A 245 2.68 16.41 -10.17
C ARG A 245 1.57 15.72 -10.98
N GLN A 246 1.31 14.43 -10.75
CA GLN A 246 0.32 13.66 -11.51
C GLN A 246 -1.07 13.67 -10.89
N LEU A 247 -1.15 13.89 -9.56
CA LEU A 247 -2.39 13.75 -8.81
C LEU A 247 -3.51 14.68 -9.30
N PRO A 248 -3.29 15.97 -9.61
CA PRO A 248 -4.35 16.85 -10.13
C PRO A 248 -5.06 16.29 -11.37
N GLY A 249 -4.31 15.76 -12.34
CA GLY A 249 -4.87 15.16 -13.55
C GLY A 249 -5.69 13.89 -13.26
N ARG A 250 -5.25 13.04 -12.32
CA ARG A 250 -5.98 11.83 -11.91
C ARG A 250 -7.25 12.12 -11.12
N ILE A 251 -7.28 13.24 -10.39
CA ILE A 251 -8.46 13.74 -9.67
C ILE A 251 -9.48 14.27 -10.70
N ALA A 252 -9.06 15.18 -11.58
CA ALA A 252 -9.92 15.78 -12.59
C ALA A 252 -10.51 14.74 -13.55
N GLY A 253 -9.70 13.79 -14.03
CA GLY A 253 -10.14 12.68 -14.87
C GLY A 253 -11.02 11.63 -14.15
N GLY A 254 -11.10 11.68 -12.82
CA GLY A 254 -12.03 10.88 -12.02
C GLY A 254 -13.36 11.58 -11.74
N ALA A 255 -13.36 12.92 -11.67
CA ALA A 255 -14.55 13.72 -11.38
C ALA A 255 -15.57 13.75 -12.54
N HIS A 256 -15.12 13.53 -13.78
CA HIS A 256 -16.00 13.50 -14.96
C HIS A 256 -16.96 12.29 -15.05
N ARG A 257 -17.01 11.41 -14.03
CA ARG A 257 -17.88 10.22 -14.01
C ARG A 257 -18.77 10.06 -12.77
N ARG A 258 -18.79 11.04 -11.85
CA ARG A 258 -19.73 11.04 -10.71
C ARG A 258 -20.36 12.42 -10.52
N SER A 259 -21.47 12.66 -11.21
CA SER A 259 -22.45 13.65 -10.74
C SER A 259 -23.38 12.97 -9.73
N ALA A 260 -23.37 13.50 -8.49
CA ALA A 260 -24.47 13.61 -7.53
C ALA A 260 -24.07 13.22 -6.09
N GLY A 261 -24.04 14.24 -5.21
CA GLY A 261 -24.43 14.11 -3.80
C GLY A 261 -23.33 13.84 -2.77
N GLY A 262 -22.97 14.86 -1.98
CA GLY A 262 -22.25 14.66 -0.72
C GLY A 262 -21.57 15.92 -0.20
N SER A 263 -22.07 16.46 0.90
CA SER A 263 -21.70 17.72 1.56
C SER A 263 -20.20 17.92 1.76
N SER A 264 -19.70 19.07 1.33
CA SER A 264 -18.39 19.63 1.66
C SER A 264 -18.32 19.94 3.17
N GLY A 265 -17.78 19.01 3.95
CA GLY A 265 -17.25 19.29 5.28
C GLY A 265 -15.90 19.98 5.14
N GLU A 266 -15.91 21.29 5.32
CA GLU A 266 -14.73 22.12 5.53
C GLU A 266 -13.90 21.53 6.69
N PHE A 267 -12.61 21.27 6.46
CA PHE A 267 -11.68 21.05 7.57
C PHE A 267 -11.73 22.33 8.40
N GLY A 268 -12.22 22.23 9.63
CA GLY A 268 -12.41 23.35 10.52
C GLY A 268 -11.22 24.29 10.51
N THR A 269 -11.43 25.48 9.96
CA THR A 269 -10.67 26.68 10.23
C THR A 269 -10.77 26.93 11.72
N VAL A 270 -9.75 26.49 12.47
CA VAL A 270 -9.57 26.94 13.85
C VAL A 270 -9.09 28.38 13.75
N HIS A 271 -10.03 29.32 13.89
CA HIS A 271 -9.69 30.72 14.10
C HIS A 271 -8.94 30.82 15.43
N PHE A 272 -7.70 31.32 15.41
CA PHE A 272 -7.05 31.82 16.60
C PHE A 272 -7.63 33.20 16.92
N ALA A 273 -8.39 33.28 18.00
CA ALA A 273 -8.61 34.49 18.79
C ALA A 273 -8.64 34.06 20.27
#